data_AF-A0AAV2QSK3-F1
#
_entry.id   AF-A0AAV2QSK3-F1
#
_cell.length_a   1.000
_cell.length_b   1.000
_cell.length_c   1.000
_cell.angle_alpha   90.00
_cell.angle_beta   90.00
_cell.angle_gamma   90.00
#
_symmetry.space_group_name_H-M   'P 1'
#
loop_
_entity.id
_entity.type
_entity.pdbx_description
1 polymer ?
#
loop_
_entity_poly.entity_id
_entity_poly.type
_entity_poly.pdbx_seq_one_letter_code
_entity_poly.pdbx_strand_id
1 'polypeptide(L)'
;ARDLESPRTQWLVLAEIDYSYKLEGRLREGTQVGMIVSEMENDSVDEFKLLSSRVNSDGVVRFLDAGLWRPDVSMYSNVFIPDLDDVYTNLDGRLMTMVGNMDPPFITFIRQLDSPYVITQTGMDLSIIHAISVKLNFTYRMIEPPDRAWGGPRADGTVSGLIGVIARHEANFGIGEITLTGVRDTVVDFTFPNIVDPCIIVQQTPKARNRAAAVFW
;
A
#
# COMPACT_ATOMS: atom_id res chain seq x y z
N ALA A 1 -12.09 14.56 2.76
CA ALA A 1 -12.10 13.16 3.23
C ALA A 1 -10.76 12.45 2.98
N ARG A 2 -9.63 13.18 3.07
CA ARG A 2 -8.29 12.61 3.28
C ARG A 2 -7.95 12.49 4.77
N ASP A 3 -8.84 12.95 5.65
CA ASP A 3 -8.53 13.29 7.03
C ASP A 3 -8.53 12.11 8.02
N LEU A 4 -8.68 10.87 7.55
CA LEU A 4 -8.70 9.67 8.41
C LEU A 4 -7.53 8.71 8.16
N GLU A 5 -6.71 8.95 7.14
CA GLU A 5 -5.53 8.15 6.83
C GLU A 5 -4.30 8.84 7.44
N SER A 6 -4.05 8.60 8.72
CA SER A 6 -2.72 8.90 9.26
C SER A 6 -2.31 7.78 10.20
N PRO A 7 -1.17 7.11 9.93
CA PRO A 7 -0.62 6.11 10.85
C PRO A 7 -0.20 6.73 12.20
N ARG A 8 -0.20 8.07 12.33
CA ARG A 8 0.05 8.77 13.59
C ARG A 8 -1.22 9.18 14.33
N THR A 9 -2.38 9.09 13.69
CA THR A 9 -3.65 9.52 14.28
C THR A 9 -4.44 8.30 14.71
N GLN A 10 -4.53 8.13 16.03
CA GLN A 10 -5.40 7.15 16.65
C GLN A 10 -6.72 7.82 17.02
N TRP A 11 -7.83 7.17 16.69
CA TRP A 11 -9.16 7.64 17.04
C TRP A 11 -9.69 6.85 18.23
N LEU A 12 -10.15 7.56 19.25
CA LEU A 12 -10.90 6.98 20.35
C LEU A 12 -12.37 7.38 20.20
N VAL A 13 -13.24 6.39 20.07
CA VAL A 13 -14.69 6.58 19.95
C VAL A 13 -15.35 6.09 21.22
N LEU A 14 -16.04 6.99 21.92
CA LEU A 14 -16.89 6.65 23.07
C LEU A 14 -18.34 6.62 22.57
N ALA A 15 -19.03 5.50 22.79
CA ALA A 15 -20.41 5.34 22.35
C ALA A 15 -21.27 4.58 23.37
N GLU A 16 -22.54 4.96 23.47
CA GLU A 16 -23.54 4.19 24.23
C GLU A 16 -24.10 3.01 23.43
N ILE A 17 -23.94 3.04 22.10
CA ILE A 17 -24.44 2.03 21.17
C ILE A 17 -23.26 1.53 20.34
N ASP A 18 -23.19 0.22 20.10
CA ASP A 18 -22.20 -0.37 19.22
C ASP A 18 -22.36 0.10 17.76
N TYR A 19 -21.41 0.92 17.30
CA TYR A 19 -21.34 1.44 15.93
C TYR A 19 -20.28 0.73 15.07
N SER A 20 -19.67 -0.36 15.55
CA SER A 20 -18.62 -1.11 14.85
C SER A 20 -19.01 -1.39 13.40
N TYR A 21 -20.16 -2.04 13.16
CA TYR A 21 -20.63 -2.40 11.82
C TYR A 21 -20.76 -1.21 10.85
N LYS A 22 -21.10 -0.01 11.36
CA LYS A 22 -21.21 1.20 10.50
C LYS A 22 -19.84 1.75 10.14
N LEU A 23 -18.87 1.62 11.04
CA LEU A 23 -17.52 2.10 10.85
C LEU A 23 -16.71 1.14 9.98
N GLU A 24 -16.88 -0.17 10.10
CA GLU A 24 -16.18 -1.17 9.27
C GLU A 24 -16.29 -0.88 7.77
N GLY A 25 -17.47 -0.48 7.28
CA GLY A 25 -17.68 -0.12 5.87
C GLY A 25 -17.16 1.26 5.44
N ARG A 26 -16.63 2.05 6.37
CA ARG A 26 -16.15 3.43 6.13
C ARG A 26 -14.68 3.62 6.45
N LEU A 27 -14.14 2.81 7.34
CA LEU A 27 -12.75 2.86 7.74
C LEU A 27 -11.85 2.33 6.63
N ARG A 28 -10.64 2.90 6.60
CA ARG A 28 -9.59 2.48 5.71
C ARG A 28 -8.52 1.74 6.50
N GLU A 29 -7.72 0.94 5.81
CA GLU A 29 -6.76 0.03 6.42
C GLU A 29 -5.72 0.73 7.31
N GLY A 30 -5.31 1.95 6.96
CA GLY A 30 -4.37 2.74 7.76
C GLY A 30 -5.00 3.49 8.94
N THR A 31 -6.31 3.37 9.17
CA THR A 31 -7.01 4.08 10.24
C THR A 31 -7.10 3.20 11.49
N GLN A 32 -6.44 3.61 12.57
CA GLN A 32 -6.57 2.96 13.88
C GLN A 32 -7.70 3.60 14.69
N VAL A 33 -8.69 2.79 15.07
CA VAL A 33 -9.82 3.19 15.90
C VAL A 33 -9.98 2.24 17.08
N GLY A 34 -9.89 2.78 18.28
CA GLY A 34 -10.41 2.14 19.49
C GLY A 34 -11.83 2.63 19.74
N MET A 35 -12.76 1.72 19.97
CA MET A 35 -14.14 2.03 20.36
C MET A 35 -14.42 1.49 21.76
N ILE A 36 -15.03 2.32 22.60
CA ILE A 36 -15.50 1.96 23.93
C ILE A 36 -17.02 2.04 23.89
N VAL A 37 -17.68 0.92 24.17
CA VAL A 37 -19.14 0.80 24.19
C VAL A 37 -19.59 0.56 25.61
N SER A 38 -20.51 1.37 26.11
CA SER A 38 -21.15 1.13 27.41
C SER A 38 -22.06 -0.09 27.33
N GLU A 39 -21.87 -1.05 28.22
CA GLU A 39 -22.74 -2.21 28.38
C GLU A 39 -23.45 -2.08 29.73
N MET A 40 -24.70 -1.60 29.71
CA MET A 40 -25.51 -1.55 30.93
C MET A 40 -26.08 -2.95 31.19
N GLU A 41 -25.47 -3.69 32.11
CA GLU A 41 -26.10 -4.85 32.73
C GLU A 41 -26.92 -4.40 33.95
N ASN A 42 -28.08 -5.03 34.15
CA ASN A 42 -29.04 -4.70 35.23
C ASN A 42 -28.34 -4.58 36.60
N ASP A 43 -28.36 -3.37 37.16
CA ASP A 43 -28.01 -3.01 38.53
C ASP A 43 -26.64 -3.52 39.04
N SER A 44 -25.57 -2.75 38.77
CA SER A 44 -24.74 -2.10 39.83
C SER A 44 -23.33 -1.67 39.40
N VAL A 45 -22.83 -2.06 38.22
CA VAL A 45 -21.48 -1.65 37.75
C VAL A 45 -21.53 -1.29 36.27
N ASP A 46 -21.05 -0.10 35.92
CA ASP A 46 -20.85 0.31 34.53
C ASP A 46 -19.70 -0.52 33.93
N GLU A 47 -20.02 -1.42 33.00
CA GLU A 47 -19.02 -2.16 32.23
C GLU A 47 -18.88 -1.55 30.84
N PHE A 48 -17.64 -1.52 30.34
CA PHE A 48 -17.33 -0.97 29.03
C PHE A 48 -16.64 -2.00 28.18
N LYS A 49 -17.24 -2.30 27.02
CA LYS A 49 -16.63 -3.16 26.01
C LYS A 49 -15.64 -2.37 25.18
N LEU A 50 -14.44 -2.90 25.10
CA LEU A 50 -13.33 -2.35 24.32
C LEU A 50 -13.25 -3.07 22.98
N LEU A 51 -13.34 -2.32 21.89
CA LEU A 51 -13.21 -2.81 20.53
C LEU A 51 -12.03 -2.11 19.84
N SER A 52 -11.24 -2.85 19.06
CA SER A 52 -10.12 -2.30 18.30
C SER A 52 -10.27 -2.63 16.81
N SER A 53 -10.07 -1.64 15.95
CA SER A 53 -10.07 -1.87 14.50
C SER A 53 -8.82 -2.64 14.08
N ARG A 54 -8.99 -3.71 13.32
CA ARG A 54 -7.91 -4.48 12.69
C ARG A 54 -8.25 -4.81 11.25
N VAL A 55 -7.23 -4.99 10.43
CA VAL A 55 -7.38 -5.50 9.06
C VAL A 55 -6.96 -6.95 9.05
N ASN A 56 -7.86 -7.83 8.60
CA ASN A 56 -7.57 -9.26 8.51
C ASN A 56 -6.89 -9.60 7.19
N SER A 57 -6.55 -10.88 6.99
CA SER A 57 -5.93 -11.40 5.77
C SER A 57 -6.80 -11.23 4.51
N ASP A 58 -8.09 -10.97 4.63
CA ASP A 58 -9.00 -10.65 3.53
C ASP A 58 -9.00 -9.16 3.14
N GLY A 59 -8.27 -8.32 3.87
CA GLY A 59 -8.20 -6.88 3.65
C GLY A 59 -9.43 -6.10 4.12
N VAL A 60 -10.32 -6.71 4.89
CA VAL A 60 -11.50 -6.04 5.45
C VAL A 60 -11.18 -5.55 6.86
N VAL A 61 -11.49 -4.28 7.13
CA VAL A 61 -11.42 -3.70 8.47
C VAL A 61 -12.55 -4.28 9.31
N ARG A 62 -12.22 -4.86 10.46
CA ARG A 62 -13.17 -5.36 11.46
C ARG A 62 -12.81 -4.86 12.84
N PHE A 63 -13.82 -4.68 13.69
CA PHE A 63 -13.59 -4.45 15.12
C PHE A 63 -13.47 -5.79 15.84
N LEU A 64 -12.33 -6.02 16.48
CA LEU A 64 -12.12 -7.17 17.34
C LEU A 64 -12.26 -6.75 18.80
N ASP A 65 -12.80 -7.65 19.60
CA ASP A 65 -12.88 -7.50 21.04
C ASP A 65 -11.47 -7.40 21.64
N ALA A 66 -11.20 -6.28 22.28
CA ALA A 66 -9.94 -5.98 22.96
C ALA A 66 -10.03 -6.22 24.48
N GLY A 67 -11.24 -6.47 25.00
CA GLY A 67 -11.50 -6.78 26.40
C GLY A 67 -12.63 -5.96 27.03
N LEU A 68 -12.74 -6.07 28.35
CA LEU A 68 -13.69 -5.33 29.17
C LEU A 68 -12.93 -4.38 30.10
N TRP A 69 -13.46 -3.18 30.28
CA TRP A 69 -12.97 -2.22 31.26
C TRP A 69 -14.07 -1.91 32.28
N ARG A 70 -13.68 -1.87 33.55
CA ARG A 70 -14.56 -1.45 34.65
C ARG A 70 -13.89 -0.32 35.43
N PRO A 71 -14.64 0.68 35.92
CA PRO A 71 -14.06 1.80 36.66
C PRO A 71 -13.37 1.40 37.97
N ASP A 72 -13.81 0.30 38.60
CA ASP A 72 -13.33 -0.21 39.89
C ASP A 72 -12.09 -1.12 39.77
N VAL A 73 -11.82 -1.66 38.57
CA VAL A 73 -10.68 -2.52 38.28
C VAL A 73 -9.78 -1.83 37.26
N SER A 74 -8.51 -1.58 37.63
CA SER A 74 -7.53 -1.08 36.66
C SER A 74 -7.51 -1.98 35.41
N MET A 75 -7.54 -1.36 34.23
CA MET A 75 -7.58 -2.07 32.95
C MET A 75 -6.57 -3.22 32.93
N TYR A 76 -7.05 -4.45 32.72
CA TYR A 76 -6.15 -5.58 32.47
C TYR A 76 -5.26 -5.21 31.28
N SER A 77 -3.97 -5.53 31.42
CA SER A 77 -2.82 -5.00 30.66
C SER A 77 -2.77 -5.34 29.15
N ASN A 78 -3.91 -5.47 28.48
CA ASN A 78 -3.95 -5.69 27.04
C ASN A 78 -3.92 -4.32 26.34
N VAL A 79 -2.99 -4.19 25.41
CA VAL A 79 -2.86 -2.99 24.57
C VAL A 79 -4.15 -2.79 23.79
N PHE A 80 -4.94 -1.78 24.17
CA PHE A 80 -6.27 -1.51 23.61
C PHE A 80 -6.22 -1.12 22.13
N ILE A 81 -5.20 -0.36 21.73
CA ILE A 81 -4.90 -0.04 20.33
C ILE A 81 -3.46 -0.51 20.08
N PRO A 82 -3.24 -1.59 19.31
CA PRO A 82 -1.91 -2.13 19.08
C PRO A 82 -1.02 -1.11 18.35
N ASP A 83 0.28 -1.18 18.59
CA ASP A 83 1.23 -0.41 17.79
C ASP A 83 1.17 -0.86 16.32
N LEU A 84 1.16 0.08 15.37
CA LEU A 84 1.20 -0.25 13.95
C LEU A 84 2.48 -0.99 13.58
N ASP A 85 3.59 -0.67 14.25
CA ASP A 85 4.86 -1.35 14.01
C ASP A 85 4.74 -2.85 14.33
N ASP A 86 3.98 -3.21 15.37
CA ASP A 86 3.68 -4.60 15.72
C ASP A 86 2.68 -5.23 14.73
N VAL A 87 1.63 -4.49 14.35
CA VAL A 87 0.60 -4.97 13.40
C VAL A 87 1.19 -5.28 12.03
N TYR A 88 2.10 -4.43 11.53
CA TYR A 88 2.70 -4.61 10.21
C TYR A 88 3.91 -5.54 10.20
N THR A 89 4.25 -6.20 11.32
CA THR A 89 5.28 -7.26 11.31
C THR A 89 4.83 -8.52 10.55
N ASN A 90 3.53 -8.74 10.43
CA ASN A 90 2.95 -9.93 9.80
C ASN A 90 1.58 -9.60 9.18
N LEU A 91 1.41 -9.92 7.91
CA LEU A 91 0.21 -9.68 7.11
C LEU A 91 -0.65 -10.94 6.92
N ASP A 92 -0.40 -11.99 7.70
CA ASP A 92 -1.20 -13.21 7.83
C ASP A 92 -1.55 -13.91 6.50
N GLY A 93 -0.60 -13.92 5.57
CA GLY A 93 -0.72 -14.56 4.26
C GLY A 93 -1.62 -13.84 3.27
N ARG A 94 -2.02 -12.58 3.57
CA ARG A 94 -2.93 -11.78 2.76
C ARG A 94 -2.54 -11.74 1.28
N LEU A 95 -3.52 -11.85 0.39
CA LEU A 95 -3.32 -11.67 -1.04
C LEU A 95 -3.39 -10.18 -1.40
N MET A 96 -2.26 -9.60 -1.80
CA MET A 96 -2.16 -8.23 -2.27
C MET A 96 -2.14 -8.16 -3.80
N THR A 97 -2.74 -7.12 -4.35
CA THR A 97 -2.69 -6.82 -5.79
C THR A 97 -1.60 -5.79 -6.04
N MET A 98 -0.62 -6.16 -6.86
CA MET A 98 0.50 -5.33 -7.28
C MET A 98 0.28 -4.86 -8.72
N VAL A 99 0.60 -3.62 -9.05
CA VAL A 99 0.61 -3.12 -10.43
C VAL A 99 2.04 -2.79 -10.88
N GLY A 100 2.38 -3.14 -12.12
CA GLY A 100 3.67 -2.80 -12.71
C GLY A 100 3.62 -2.86 -14.23
N ASN A 101 4.54 -2.14 -14.87
CA ASN A 101 4.75 -2.20 -16.32
C ASN A 101 5.86 -3.19 -16.66
N MET A 102 5.85 -3.71 -17.89
CA MET A 102 6.95 -4.54 -18.38
C MET A 102 8.15 -3.66 -18.68
N ASP A 103 9.25 -3.88 -17.96
CA ASP A 103 10.43 -3.03 -18.00
C ASP A 103 11.70 -3.82 -17.67
N PRO A 104 12.29 -4.53 -18.65
CA PRO A 104 13.53 -5.28 -18.43
C PRO A 104 14.71 -4.32 -18.19
N PRO A 105 15.62 -4.60 -17.22
CA PRO A 105 15.75 -5.85 -16.46
C PRO A 105 15.00 -5.88 -15.12
N PHE A 106 14.19 -4.86 -14.80
CA PHE A 106 13.55 -4.72 -13.49
C PHE A 106 12.35 -5.63 -13.31
N ILE A 107 11.50 -5.72 -14.34
CA ILE A 107 10.27 -6.53 -14.32
C ILE A 107 10.01 -7.13 -15.69
N THR A 108 9.85 -8.45 -15.73
CA THR A 108 9.34 -9.17 -16.90
C THR A 108 8.18 -10.08 -16.49
N PHE A 109 7.17 -10.17 -17.35
CA PHE A 109 6.00 -11.01 -17.15
C PHE A 109 5.37 -11.41 -18.49
N ILE A 110 4.48 -12.39 -18.45
CA ILE A 110 3.65 -12.81 -19.57
C ILE A 110 2.21 -12.37 -19.29
N ARG A 111 1.57 -11.69 -20.25
CA ARG A 111 0.17 -11.28 -20.13
C ARG A 111 -0.75 -12.49 -20.28
N GLN A 112 -1.76 -12.59 -19.43
CA GLN A 112 -2.83 -13.57 -19.61
C GLN A 112 -3.85 -13.04 -20.62
N LEU A 113 -4.39 -13.93 -21.45
CA LEU A 113 -5.45 -13.55 -22.40
C LEU A 113 -6.73 -13.21 -21.62
N ASP A 114 -7.44 -12.16 -22.03
CA ASP A 114 -8.72 -11.72 -21.47
C ASP A 114 -8.71 -11.47 -19.94
N SER A 115 -7.55 -11.12 -19.39
CA SER A 115 -7.34 -10.93 -17.96
C SER A 115 -6.41 -9.74 -17.72
N PRO A 116 -6.67 -8.89 -16.71
CA PRO A 116 -5.73 -7.84 -16.32
C PRO A 116 -4.49 -8.42 -15.61
N TYR A 117 -4.53 -9.70 -15.22
CA TYR A 117 -3.45 -10.35 -14.49
C TYR A 117 -2.32 -10.79 -15.41
N VAL A 118 -1.11 -10.80 -14.85
CA VAL A 118 0.11 -11.21 -15.54
C VAL A 118 0.84 -12.29 -14.75
N ILE A 119 1.57 -13.15 -15.47
CA ILE A 119 2.42 -14.19 -14.90
C ILE A 119 3.84 -13.66 -14.85
N THR A 120 4.28 -13.28 -13.65
CA THR A 120 5.64 -12.80 -13.38
C THR A 120 6.70 -13.80 -13.83
N GLN A 121 7.78 -13.32 -14.44
CA GLN A 121 8.91 -14.13 -14.90
C GLN A 121 10.15 -13.83 -14.05
N THR A 122 10.97 -12.86 -14.46
CA THR A 122 12.20 -12.48 -13.76
C THR A 122 12.34 -10.96 -13.66
N GLY A 123 13.13 -10.48 -12.71
CA GLY A 123 13.35 -9.06 -12.54
C GLY A 123 13.96 -8.72 -11.19
N MET A 124 14.75 -7.65 -11.14
CA MET A 124 15.34 -7.15 -9.89
C MET A 124 14.25 -6.76 -8.89
N ASP A 125 13.27 -5.98 -9.35
CA ASP A 125 12.16 -5.52 -8.51
C ASP A 125 11.27 -6.68 -8.04
N LEU A 126 11.08 -7.69 -8.89
CA LEU A 126 10.37 -8.91 -8.51
C LEU A 126 11.08 -9.69 -7.39
N SER A 127 12.41 -9.64 -7.36
CA SER A 127 13.20 -10.26 -6.29
C SER A 127 13.08 -9.48 -4.97
N ILE A 128 13.05 -8.14 -5.05
CA ILE A 128 12.85 -7.26 -3.89
C ILE A 128 11.47 -7.51 -3.27
N ILE A 129 10.40 -7.49 -4.07
CA ILE A 129 9.05 -7.69 -3.53
C ILE A 129 8.85 -9.10 -2.99
N HIS A 130 9.47 -10.12 -3.60
CA HIS A 130 9.45 -11.47 -3.07
C HIS A 130 10.10 -11.55 -1.68
N ALA A 131 11.25 -10.90 -1.48
CA ALA A 131 11.91 -10.86 -0.17
C ALA A 131 11.03 -10.15 0.88
N ILE A 132 10.38 -9.04 0.50
CA ILE A 132 9.46 -8.31 1.36
C ILE A 132 8.22 -9.17 1.69
N SER A 133 7.68 -9.90 0.71
CA SER A 133 6.50 -10.75 0.90
C SER A 133 6.74 -11.91 1.85
N VAL A 134 7.94 -12.50 1.80
CA VAL A 134 8.37 -13.53 2.76
C VAL A 134 8.56 -12.92 4.15
N LYS A 135 9.19 -11.73 4.24
CA LYS A 135 9.48 -11.09 5.52
C LYS A 135 8.22 -10.66 6.27
N LEU A 136 7.24 -10.11 5.55
CA LEU A 136 5.99 -9.60 6.10
C LEU A 136 4.83 -10.59 5.99
N ASN A 137 5.08 -11.81 5.49
CA ASN A 137 4.09 -12.88 5.33
C ASN A 137 2.82 -12.43 4.56
N PHE A 138 2.99 -12.05 3.29
CA PHE A 138 1.87 -11.87 2.36
C PHE A 138 2.14 -12.58 1.03
N THR A 139 1.07 -12.80 0.27
CA THR A 139 1.12 -13.29 -1.11
C THR A 139 0.70 -12.18 -2.06
N TYR A 140 1.10 -12.24 -3.32
CA TYR A 140 0.73 -11.21 -4.28
C TYR A 140 0.37 -11.78 -5.65
N ARG A 141 -0.46 -11.02 -6.35
CA ARG A 141 -0.74 -11.17 -7.79
C ARG A 141 -0.42 -9.87 -8.49
N MET A 142 -0.05 -9.95 -9.76
CA MET A 142 0.34 -8.77 -10.54
C MET A 142 -0.69 -8.45 -11.62
N ILE A 143 -0.94 -7.17 -11.83
CA ILE A 143 -1.67 -6.61 -12.97
C ILE A 143 -0.79 -5.62 -13.75
N GLU A 144 -1.09 -5.42 -15.03
CA GLU A 144 -0.53 -4.35 -15.85
C GLU A 144 -1.59 -3.25 -16.03
N PRO A 145 -1.25 -1.95 -15.91
CA PRO A 145 -2.22 -0.90 -16.16
C PRO A 145 -2.75 -0.98 -17.60
N PRO A 146 -4.06 -0.78 -17.85
CA PRO A 146 -4.65 -1.01 -19.18
C PRO A 146 -4.03 -0.19 -20.31
N ASP A 147 -3.59 1.04 -20.01
CA ASP A 147 -2.95 1.96 -20.95
C ASP A 147 -1.43 1.79 -21.02
N ARG A 148 -0.86 0.88 -20.22
CA ARG A 148 0.59 0.59 -20.10
C ARG A 148 1.46 1.83 -19.81
N ALA A 149 0.83 2.90 -19.35
CA ALA A 149 1.53 4.13 -19.02
C ALA A 149 2.05 4.06 -17.59
N TRP A 150 3.12 4.80 -17.30
CA TRP A 150 3.57 5.01 -15.92
C TRP A 150 2.57 5.85 -15.13
N GLY A 151 1.99 6.84 -15.79
CA GLY A 151 0.93 7.67 -15.22
C GLY A 151 1.32 9.14 -15.08
N GLY A 152 0.31 9.97 -15.28
CA GLY A 152 0.38 11.43 -15.22
C GLY A 152 -1.01 12.05 -15.26
N PRO A 153 -1.11 13.35 -14.98
CA PRO A 153 -2.39 14.06 -14.99
C PRO A 153 -2.97 14.09 -16.40
N ARG A 154 -4.28 13.87 -16.50
CA ARG A 154 -5.07 14.05 -17.72
C ARG A 154 -5.83 15.37 -17.66
N ALA A 155 -6.26 15.86 -18.82
CA ALA A 155 -7.01 17.10 -18.95
C ALA A 155 -8.38 17.08 -18.22
N ASP A 156 -8.93 15.88 -18.01
CA ASP A 156 -10.17 15.65 -17.25
C ASP A 156 -9.97 15.63 -15.73
N GLY A 157 -8.75 15.90 -15.25
CA GLY A 157 -8.39 15.88 -13.83
C GLY A 157 -8.10 14.49 -13.27
N THR A 158 -8.24 13.43 -14.07
CA THR A 158 -7.88 12.06 -13.65
C THR A 158 -6.38 11.80 -13.81
N VAL A 159 -5.91 10.70 -13.23
CA VAL A 159 -4.52 10.25 -13.39
C VAL A 159 -4.49 8.95 -14.20
N SER A 160 -3.62 8.91 -15.21
CA SER A 160 -3.42 7.76 -16.09
C SER A 160 -2.46 6.73 -15.52
N GLY A 161 -2.29 5.61 -16.22
CA GLY A 161 -1.19 4.69 -15.96
C GLY A 161 -1.24 3.97 -14.62
N LEU A 162 -0.09 3.41 -14.28
CA LEU A 162 0.20 2.75 -13.01
C LEU A 162 -0.16 3.64 -11.83
N ILE A 163 0.26 4.92 -11.82
CA ILE A 163 -0.07 5.86 -10.74
C ILE A 163 -1.59 6.01 -10.60
N GLY A 164 -2.32 6.07 -11.73
CA GLY A 164 -3.78 6.15 -11.72
C GLY A 164 -4.45 4.93 -11.10
N VAL A 165 -3.95 3.73 -11.38
CA VAL A 165 -4.46 2.47 -10.79
C VAL A 165 -4.31 2.50 -9.27
N ILE A 166 -3.17 2.96 -8.76
CA ILE A 166 -2.95 3.13 -7.30
C ILE A 166 -3.83 4.22 -6.72
N ALA A 167 -3.91 5.38 -7.36
CA ALA A 167 -4.72 6.50 -6.87
C ALA A 167 -6.22 6.18 -6.79
N ARG A 168 -6.70 5.22 -7.61
CA ARG A 168 -8.08 4.70 -7.57
C ARG A 168 -8.24 3.48 -6.65
N HIS A 169 -7.19 3.07 -5.93
CA HIS A 169 -7.16 1.89 -5.05
C HIS A 169 -7.52 0.57 -5.77
N GLU A 170 -7.22 0.48 -7.07
CA GLU A 170 -7.42 -0.75 -7.86
C GLU A 170 -6.30 -1.79 -7.61
N ALA A 171 -5.17 -1.33 -7.06
CA ALA A 171 -4.07 -2.16 -6.57
C ALA A 171 -3.56 -1.61 -5.23
N ASN A 172 -2.95 -2.48 -4.42
CA ASN A 172 -2.44 -2.16 -3.08
C ASN A 172 -1.12 -1.37 -3.15
N PHE A 173 -0.24 -1.72 -4.09
CA PHE A 173 1.03 -1.03 -4.29
C PHE A 173 1.53 -1.17 -5.73
N GLY A 174 2.37 -0.22 -6.14
CA GLY A 174 3.00 -0.20 -7.45
C GLY A 174 4.48 -0.56 -7.35
N ILE A 175 5.00 -1.25 -8.37
CA ILE A 175 6.43 -1.56 -8.47
C ILE A 175 6.94 -1.35 -9.90
N GLY A 176 8.21 -0.97 -10.02
CA GLY A 176 8.91 -0.68 -11.27
C GLY A 176 9.79 0.55 -11.12
N GLU A 177 10.35 1.01 -12.25
CA GLU A 177 11.13 2.25 -12.35
C GLU A 177 10.24 3.50 -12.25
N ILE A 178 9.61 3.70 -11.09
CA ILE A 178 8.68 4.80 -10.87
C ILE A 178 9.47 6.03 -10.40
N THR A 179 9.60 7.02 -11.27
CA THR A 179 10.22 8.30 -10.90
C THR A 179 9.40 9.04 -9.85
N LEU A 180 10.03 9.38 -8.72
CA LEU A 180 9.48 10.28 -7.71
C LEU A 180 9.36 11.69 -8.28
N THR A 181 8.15 12.25 -8.29
CA THR A 181 7.89 13.61 -8.75
C THR A 181 6.83 14.24 -7.86
N GLY A 182 6.92 15.55 -7.63
CA GLY A 182 5.94 16.25 -6.78
C GLY A 182 4.49 16.11 -7.27
N VAL A 183 4.28 16.01 -8.58
CA VAL A 183 2.94 15.81 -9.15
C VAL A 183 2.36 14.45 -8.76
N ARG A 184 3.17 13.38 -8.79
CA ARG A 184 2.72 12.03 -8.38
C ARG A 184 2.52 11.95 -6.87
N ASP A 185 3.39 12.61 -6.11
CA ASP A 185 3.31 12.69 -4.64
C ASP A 185 2.00 13.33 -4.15
N THR A 186 1.35 14.15 -4.98
CA THR A 186 0.04 14.71 -4.63
C THR A 186 -1.09 13.68 -4.58
N VAL A 187 -0.95 12.51 -5.22
CA VAL A 187 -2.00 11.50 -5.40
C VAL A 187 -1.65 10.12 -4.86
N VAL A 188 -0.36 9.83 -4.64
CA VAL A 188 0.14 8.59 -4.06
C VAL A 188 1.33 8.88 -3.13
N ASP A 189 1.53 8.04 -2.13
CA ASP A 189 2.73 8.09 -1.28
C ASP A 189 3.83 7.17 -1.83
N PHE A 190 5.09 7.59 -1.66
CA PHE A 190 6.26 6.80 -2.07
C PHE A 190 6.99 6.18 -0.88
N THR A 191 7.57 5.00 -1.10
CA THR A 191 8.57 4.44 -0.19
C THR A 191 9.91 5.16 -0.36
N PHE A 192 10.89 4.80 0.47
CA PHE A 192 12.27 5.17 0.18
C PHE A 192 12.71 4.61 -1.18
N PRO A 193 13.45 5.39 -2.00
CA PRO A 193 13.88 4.95 -3.31
C PRO A 193 14.87 3.78 -3.18
N ASN A 194 14.66 2.71 -3.96
CA ASN A 194 15.55 1.55 -4.00
C ASN A 194 16.81 1.80 -4.85
N ILE A 195 16.69 2.67 -5.86
CA ILE A 195 17.74 3.01 -6.83
C ILE A 195 17.73 4.53 -7.03
N VAL A 196 18.93 5.09 -7.14
CA VAL A 196 19.14 6.46 -7.61
C VAL A 196 19.81 6.36 -8.96
N ASP A 197 19.06 6.64 -10.03
CA ASP A 197 19.55 6.53 -11.40
C ASP A 197 20.10 7.88 -11.90
N PRO A 198 21.40 7.98 -12.24
CA PRO A 198 21.95 9.18 -12.86
C PRO A 198 21.56 9.26 -14.34
N CYS A 199 21.34 10.47 -14.84
CA CYS A 199 21.23 10.68 -16.28
C CYS A 199 22.60 10.49 -16.95
N ILE A 200 22.80 9.36 -17.62
CA ILE A 200 24.03 9.04 -18.35
C ILE A 200 23.83 9.28 -19.86
N ILE A 201 24.73 10.04 -20.47
CA ILE A 201 24.77 10.19 -21.93
C ILE A 201 25.63 9.08 -22.51
N VAL A 202 25.01 8.21 -23.30
CA VAL A 202 25.71 7.15 -24.04
C VAL A 202 25.94 7.60 -25.47
N GLN A 203 27.19 7.57 -25.91
CA GLN A 203 27.57 7.82 -27.31
C GLN A 203 28.13 6.54 -27.95
N GLN A 204 27.94 6.41 -29.26
CA GLN A 204 28.61 5.35 -30.01
C GLN A 204 30.13 5.58 -29.97
N THR A 205 30.89 4.50 -29.84
CA THR A 205 32.34 4.54 -30.01
C THR A 205 32.67 5.21 -31.35
N PRO A 206 33.46 6.30 -31.37
CA PRO A 206 33.80 6.97 -32.62
C PRO A 206 34.43 5.99 -33.61
N LYS A 207 33.86 5.90 -34.82
CA LYS A 207 34.48 5.12 -35.90
C LYS A 207 35.71 5.89 -36.40
N ALA A 208 36.83 5.18 -36.57
CA ALA A 208 38.03 5.78 -37.14
C ALA A 208 37.70 6.40 -38.51
N ARG A 209 37.89 7.71 -38.66
CA ARG A 209 37.68 8.42 -39.93
C ARG A 209 38.80 8.04 -40.89
N ASN A 210 38.48 7.80 -42.16
CA ASN A 210 39.48 7.51 -43.18
C ASN A 210 40.50 8.67 -43.25
N ARG A 211 41.76 8.39 -42.89
CA ARG A 211 42.84 9.38 -42.87
C ARG A 211 43.22 9.90 -44.26
N ALA A 212 42.76 9.25 -45.33
CA ALA A 212 43.03 9.67 -46.72
C ALA A 212 42.38 11.02 -47.09
N ALA A 213 41.31 11.43 -46.40
CA ALA A 213 40.66 12.73 -46.66
C ALA A 213 41.36 13.92 -45.97
N ALA A 214 42.40 13.68 -45.15
CA ALA A 214 43.13 14.72 -44.41
C ALA A 214 44.29 15.36 -45.20
N VAL A 215 44.56 14.90 -46.42
CA VAL A 215 45.76 15.28 -47.21
C VAL A 215 45.44 16.26 -48.35
N PHE A 216 44.20 16.75 -48.46
CA PHE A 216 43.85 17.78 -49.44
C PHE A 216 43.24 19.00 -48.75
N TRP A 217 44.11 19.94 -48.42
CA TRP A 217 43.82 21.35 -48.11
C TRP A 217 44.87 22.22 -48.80
#